data_AF-A0A2P2JU12-F1
#
_entry.id   AF-A0A2P2JU12-F1
#
_cell.length_a   1.000
_cell.length_b   1.000
_cell.length_c   1.000
_cell.angle_alpha   90.00
_cell.angle_beta   90.00
_cell.angle_gamma   90.00
#
_symmetry.space_group_name_H-M   'P 1'
#
loop_
_entity.id
_entity.type
_entity.pdbx_description
1 polymer ?
#
loop_
_entity_poly.entity_id
_entity_poly.type
_entity_poly.pdbx_seq_one_letter_code
_entity_poly.pdbx_strand_id
1 'polypeptide(L)'
;MSSIAADMFVGRERFATLLLMRLTETVILWLSEDQSFWDDIEEGPRPLSTLGIQQFYLDMKFVLCFASQGRYLSRILHRVVNEIINKAVDAFSATGMDADSILPEDDWFDRVCQEAVDRLTGKPKSIDGEQELNSPTASVSAQSISSVRSHGSS
;
A
#
# COMPACT_ATOMS: atom_id res chain seq x y z
N MET A 1 15.65 -20.13 -18.41
CA MET A 1 14.29 -20.31 -17.83
C MET A 1 13.46 -19.02 -17.74
N SER A 2 13.97 -17.84 -18.14
CA SER A 2 13.24 -16.55 -18.07
C SER A 2 12.20 -16.30 -19.19
N SER A 3 12.14 -17.14 -20.23
CA SER A 3 11.23 -16.93 -21.37
C SER A 3 9.86 -17.60 -21.18
N ILE A 4 9.81 -18.80 -20.60
CA ILE A 4 8.54 -19.53 -20.36
C ILE A 4 7.65 -18.79 -19.36
N ALA A 5 8.22 -18.15 -18.33
CA ALA A 5 7.44 -17.34 -17.39
C ALA A 5 6.88 -16.05 -18.03
N ALA A 6 7.60 -15.42 -18.95
CA ALA A 6 7.11 -14.23 -19.64
C ALA A 6 5.94 -14.56 -20.60
N ASP A 7 6.01 -15.71 -21.28
CA ASP A 7 4.95 -16.17 -22.20
C ASP A 7 3.73 -16.76 -21.47
N MET A 8 3.90 -17.32 -20.26
CA MET A 8 2.79 -17.82 -19.43
C MET A 8 2.02 -16.72 -18.69
N PHE A 9 2.58 -15.52 -18.54
CA PHE A 9 2.04 -14.45 -17.68
C PHE A 9 1.65 -13.17 -18.42
N VAL A 10 1.52 -13.20 -19.75
CA VAL A 10 0.86 -12.13 -20.51
C VAL A 10 -0.56 -11.93 -19.97
N GLY A 11 -0.81 -10.81 -19.29
CA GLY A 11 -2.10 -10.52 -18.63
C GLY A 11 -2.22 -10.90 -17.14
N ARG A 12 -1.16 -11.42 -16.49
CA ARG A 12 -1.14 -11.71 -15.04
C ARG A 12 -1.47 -10.47 -14.21
N GLU A 13 -0.98 -9.31 -14.63
CA GLU A 13 -1.27 -8.02 -13.99
C GLU A 13 -2.78 -7.77 -14.01
N ARG A 14 -3.45 -8.00 -15.15
CA ARG A 14 -4.90 -7.85 -15.27
C ARG A 14 -5.67 -8.85 -14.40
N PHE A 15 -5.23 -10.10 -14.33
CA PHE A 15 -5.86 -11.10 -13.45
C PHE A 15 -5.70 -10.72 -11.97
N ALA A 16 -4.49 -10.32 -11.56
CA ALA A 16 -4.23 -9.89 -10.19
C ALA A 16 -5.02 -8.63 -9.82
N THR A 17 -5.09 -7.63 -10.70
CA THR A 17 -5.90 -6.43 -10.50
C THR A 17 -7.39 -6.76 -10.40
N LEU A 18 -7.93 -7.64 -11.26
CA LEU A 18 -9.33 -8.06 -11.17
C LEU A 18 -9.62 -8.82 -9.89
N LEU A 19 -8.71 -9.70 -9.46
CA LEU A 19 -8.83 -10.42 -8.20
C LEU A 19 -8.80 -9.46 -7.01
N LEU A 20 -7.85 -8.52 -6.98
CA LEU A 20 -7.75 -7.49 -5.93
C LEU A 20 -8.99 -6.61 -5.90
N MET A 21 -9.45 -6.13 -7.07
CA MET A 21 -10.68 -5.36 -7.19
C MET A 21 -11.86 -6.09 -6.56
N ARG A 22 -12.08 -7.36 -6.94
CA ARG A 22 -13.21 -8.16 -6.43
C ARG A 22 -13.07 -8.47 -4.96
N LEU A 23 -11.89 -8.86 -4.51
CA LEU A 23 -11.64 -9.16 -3.11
C LEU A 23 -11.84 -7.93 -2.23
N THR A 24 -11.26 -6.78 -2.58
CA THR A 24 -11.41 -5.53 -1.84
C THR A 24 -12.86 -5.08 -1.81
N GLU A 25 -13.56 -5.06 -2.95
CA GLU A 25 -14.97 -4.67 -3.00
C GLU A 25 -15.85 -5.58 -2.14
N THR A 26 -15.66 -6.91 -2.24
CA THR A 26 -16.42 -7.87 -1.44
C THR A 26 -16.16 -7.72 0.06
N VAL A 27 -14.91 -7.59 0.48
CA VAL A 27 -14.57 -7.47 1.91
C VAL A 27 -15.12 -6.16 2.49
N ILE A 28 -15.02 -5.06 1.76
CA ILE A 28 -15.49 -3.74 2.22
C ILE A 28 -17.02 -3.69 2.29
N LEU A 29 -17.72 -4.23 1.29
CA LEU A 29 -19.18 -4.33 1.34
C LEU A 29 -19.63 -5.20 2.51
N TRP A 30 -19.01 -6.37 2.68
CA TRP A 30 -19.30 -7.26 3.81
C TRP A 30 -19.09 -6.56 5.16
N LEU A 31 -17.97 -5.86 5.35
CA LEU A 31 -17.69 -5.11 6.59
C LEU A 31 -18.73 -4.00 6.83
N SER A 32 -19.17 -3.31 5.78
CA SER A 32 -20.19 -2.26 5.92
C SER A 32 -21.54 -2.78 6.41
N GLU A 33 -21.86 -4.05 6.12
CA GLU A 33 -23.12 -4.70 6.45
C GLU A 33 -23.03 -5.62 7.69
N ASP A 34 -21.85 -5.78 8.30
CA ASP A 34 -21.67 -6.65 9.48
C ASP A 34 -22.25 -6.00 10.74
N GLN A 35 -23.54 -6.22 10.97
CA GLN A 35 -24.24 -5.70 12.14
C GLN A 35 -23.57 -6.13 13.45
N SER A 36 -23.12 -7.38 13.56
CA SER A 36 -22.52 -7.90 14.79
C SER A 36 -21.23 -7.17 15.17
N PHE A 37 -20.42 -6.84 14.16
CA PHE A 37 -19.22 -6.03 14.34
C PHE A 37 -19.55 -4.61 14.80
N TRP A 38 -20.56 -3.99 14.20
CA TRP A 38 -20.94 -2.61 14.53
C TRP A 38 -21.63 -2.50 15.88
N ASP A 39 -22.47 -3.46 16.26
CA ASP A 39 -23.10 -3.52 17.59
C ASP A 39 -22.04 -3.55 18.69
N ASP A 40 -20.96 -4.34 18.49
CA ASP A 40 -19.86 -4.45 19.43
C ASP A 40 -19.10 -3.13 19.66
N ILE A 41 -19.06 -2.28 18.62
CA ILE A 41 -18.35 -0.99 18.61
C ILE A 41 -19.21 0.15 19.15
N GLU A 42 -20.50 0.19 18.77
CA GLU A 42 -21.41 1.30 19.09
C GLU A 42 -22.02 1.17 20.49
N GLU A 43 -22.51 -0.02 20.83
CA GLU A 43 -23.27 -0.26 22.06
C GLU A 43 -22.66 -1.38 22.91
N GLY A 44 -21.69 -2.10 22.36
CA GLY A 44 -21.12 -3.30 22.94
C GLY A 44 -19.94 -3.08 23.89
N PRO A 45 -19.38 -4.19 24.42
CA PRO A 45 -18.32 -4.14 25.41
C PRO A 45 -16.94 -3.73 24.84
N ARG A 46 -16.84 -3.49 23.53
CA ARG A 46 -15.58 -3.26 22.81
C ARG A 46 -15.65 -1.97 21.96
N PRO A 47 -15.87 -0.80 22.59
CA PRO A 47 -15.81 0.46 21.86
C PRO A 47 -14.41 0.68 21.28
N LEU A 48 -14.34 1.47 20.20
CA LEU A 48 -13.06 1.87 19.62
C LEU A 48 -12.26 2.70 20.63
N SER A 49 -11.01 2.29 20.89
CA SER A 49 -10.07 3.11 21.64
C SER A 49 -9.51 4.24 20.76
N THR A 50 -8.82 5.21 21.35
CA THR A 50 -8.14 6.29 20.61
C THR A 50 -7.18 5.77 19.54
N LEU A 51 -6.40 4.73 19.86
CA LEU A 51 -5.53 4.07 18.90
C LEU A 51 -6.34 3.23 17.89
N GLY A 52 -7.44 2.62 18.34
CA GLY A 52 -8.35 1.84 17.51
C GLY A 52 -8.94 2.67 16.38
N ILE A 53 -9.46 3.86 16.67
CA ILE A 53 -10.04 4.74 15.65
C ILE A 53 -8.98 5.27 14.67
N GLN A 54 -7.78 5.62 15.16
CA GLN A 54 -6.68 6.04 14.29
C GLN A 54 -6.27 4.94 13.30
N GLN A 55 -6.12 3.71 13.78
CA GLN A 55 -5.76 2.57 12.93
C GLN A 55 -6.89 2.24 11.95
N PHE A 56 -8.13 2.19 12.41
CA PHE A 56 -9.27 1.89 11.57
C PHE A 56 -9.43 2.93 10.44
N TYR A 57 -9.26 4.22 10.77
CA TYR A 57 -9.27 5.30 9.79
C TYR A 57 -8.11 5.17 8.79
N LEU A 58 -6.89 4.88 9.27
CA LEU A 58 -5.72 4.64 8.42
C LEU A 58 -5.95 3.47 7.46
N ASP A 59 -6.50 2.35 7.93
CA ASP A 59 -6.77 1.17 7.12
C ASP A 59 -7.80 1.48 6.02
N MET A 60 -8.84 2.24 6.33
CA MET A 60 -9.83 2.68 5.34
C MET A 60 -9.25 3.66 4.31
N LYS A 61 -8.43 4.63 4.74
CA LYS A 61 -7.69 5.52 3.83
C LYS A 61 -6.72 4.74 2.95
N PHE A 62 -6.04 3.72 3.49
CA PHE A 62 -5.16 2.86 2.72
C PHE A 62 -5.93 2.10 1.63
N VAL A 63 -7.13 1.60 1.91
CA VAL A 63 -7.98 0.97 0.89
C VAL A 63 -8.26 1.93 -0.28
N LEU A 64 -8.62 3.18 -0.01
CA LEU A 64 -8.84 4.19 -1.05
C LEU A 64 -7.57 4.47 -1.86
N CYS A 65 -6.45 4.71 -1.17
CA CYS A 65 -5.17 5.01 -1.80
C CYS A 65 -4.69 3.84 -2.68
N PHE A 66 -4.70 2.63 -2.13
CA PHE A 66 -4.25 1.43 -2.81
C PHE A 66 -5.12 1.11 -4.03
N ALA A 67 -6.45 1.19 -3.90
CA ALA A 67 -7.36 0.99 -5.03
C ALA A 67 -7.24 2.07 -6.12
N SER A 68 -6.95 3.31 -5.72
CA SER A 68 -6.69 4.42 -6.65
C SER A 68 -5.42 4.17 -7.47
N GLN A 69 -4.32 3.82 -6.80
CA GLN A 69 -3.03 3.51 -7.45
C GLN A 69 -3.12 2.27 -8.35
N GLY A 70 -3.86 1.24 -7.93
CA GLY A 70 -4.15 0.05 -8.73
C GLY A 70 -5.15 0.30 -9.86
N ARG A 71 -5.72 1.50 -9.98
CA ARG A 71 -6.73 1.90 -10.99
C ARG A 71 -7.99 1.04 -10.98
N TYR A 72 -8.43 0.64 -9.78
CA TYR A 72 -9.65 -0.15 -9.59
C TYR A 72 -10.60 0.42 -8.53
N LEU A 73 -10.35 1.64 -8.04
CA LEU A 73 -11.28 2.36 -7.17
C LEU A 73 -12.59 2.68 -7.89
N SER A 74 -13.64 1.93 -7.58
CA SER A 74 -15.00 2.18 -8.08
C SER A 74 -15.68 3.28 -7.25
N ARG A 75 -16.72 3.93 -7.82
CA ARG A 75 -17.55 4.88 -7.06
C ARG A 75 -18.23 4.23 -5.87
N ILE A 76 -18.61 2.96 -6.02
CA ILE A 76 -19.25 2.17 -4.96
C ILE A 76 -18.25 1.95 -3.82
N LEU A 77 -17.05 1.45 -4.14
CA LEU A 77 -15.99 1.25 -3.15
C LEU A 77 -15.65 2.55 -2.43
N HIS A 78 -15.47 3.66 -3.17
CA HIS A 78 -15.22 4.96 -2.58
C HIS A 78 -16.32 5.39 -1.61
N ARG A 79 -17.59 5.24 -2.00
CA ARG A 79 -18.73 5.62 -1.15
C ARG A 79 -18.77 4.79 0.12
N VAL A 80 -18.70 3.47 0.00
CA VAL A 80 -18.83 2.53 1.13
C VAL A 80 -17.68 2.69 2.12
N VAL A 81 -16.45 2.90 1.65
CA VAL A 81 -15.33 3.17 2.56
C VAL A 81 -15.56 4.47 3.36
N ASN A 82 -16.06 5.53 2.73
CA ASN A 82 -16.38 6.77 3.45
C ASN A 82 -17.57 6.61 4.40
N GLU A 83 -18.58 5.80 4.05
CA GLU A 83 -19.68 5.43 4.95
C GLU A 83 -19.14 4.70 6.20
N ILE A 84 -18.21 3.75 6.03
CA ILE A 84 -17.53 3.04 7.12
C ILE A 84 -16.71 4.00 8.00
N ILE A 85 -15.95 4.92 7.39
CA ILE A 85 -15.16 5.92 8.12
C ILE A 85 -16.08 6.78 8.99
N ASN A 86 -17.15 7.34 8.41
CA ASN A 86 -18.08 8.19 9.13
C ASN A 86 -18.75 7.44 10.27
N LYS A 87 -19.19 6.20 10.03
CA LYS A 87 -19.80 5.35 11.07
C LYS A 87 -18.85 5.10 12.24
N ALA A 88 -17.58 4.81 11.97
CA ALA A 88 -16.58 4.62 13.02
C ALA A 88 -16.28 5.91 13.81
N VAL A 89 -16.22 7.05 13.13
CA VAL A 89 -16.04 8.38 13.75
C VAL A 89 -17.23 8.73 14.64
N ASP A 90 -18.45 8.50 14.16
CA ASP A 90 -19.69 8.75 14.91
C ASP A 90 -19.76 7.85 16.15
N ALA A 91 -19.49 6.54 16.00
CA ALA A 91 -19.47 5.58 17.10
C ALA A 91 -18.41 5.95 18.16
N PHE A 92 -17.22 6.36 17.72
CA PHE A 92 -16.18 6.83 18.62
C PHE A 92 -16.60 8.12 19.34
N SER A 93 -17.18 9.08 18.62
CA SER A 93 -17.59 10.37 19.19
C SER A 93 -18.74 10.25 20.18
N ALA A 94 -19.60 9.24 20.03
CA ALA A 94 -20.65 8.89 20.97
C ALA A 94 -20.11 8.53 22.37
N THR A 95 -18.82 8.19 22.50
CA THR A 95 -18.17 7.99 23.81
C THR A 95 -17.86 9.29 24.56
N GLY A 96 -18.15 10.46 23.96
CA GLY A 96 -17.89 11.79 24.52
C GLY A 96 -16.51 12.36 24.19
N MET A 97 -15.74 11.68 23.34
CA MET A 97 -14.45 12.13 22.83
C MET A 97 -14.60 12.82 21.48
N ASP A 98 -13.73 13.78 21.17
CA ASP A 98 -13.72 14.45 19.87
C ASP A 98 -12.75 13.76 18.91
N ALA A 99 -13.28 13.09 17.88
CA ALA A 99 -12.48 12.37 16.90
C ALA A 99 -11.53 13.28 16.11
N ASP A 100 -11.96 14.51 15.79
CA ASP A 100 -11.16 15.47 15.01
C ASP A 100 -9.91 15.93 15.78
N SER A 101 -9.99 15.91 17.12
CA SER A 101 -8.83 16.22 17.98
C SER A 101 -7.79 15.09 18.08
N ILE A 102 -8.17 13.87 17.70
CA ILE A 102 -7.36 12.65 17.85
C ILE A 102 -6.80 12.20 16.51
N LEU A 103 -7.58 12.33 15.45
CA LEU A 103 -7.16 11.94 14.12
C LEU A 103 -6.09 12.92 13.59
N PRO A 104 -4.99 12.40 13.03
CA PRO A 104 -4.05 13.23 12.28
C PRO A 104 -4.71 13.97 11.12
N GLU A 105 -4.01 14.97 10.60
CA GLU A 105 -4.42 15.64 9.36
C GLU A 105 -4.35 14.69 8.15
N ASP A 106 -5.18 14.95 7.12
CA ASP A 106 -5.27 14.12 5.91
C ASP A 106 -3.91 13.94 5.20
N ASP A 107 -3.04 14.96 5.24
CA ASP A 107 -1.71 14.93 4.63
C ASP A 107 -0.78 13.89 5.27
N TRP A 108 -0.97 13.60 6.56
CA TRP A 108 -0.25 12.55 7.27
C TRP A 108 -0.69 11.18 6.75
N PHE A 109 -2.00 10.96 6.63
CA PHE A 109 -2.55 9.71 6.10
C PHE A 109 -2.10 9.46 4.66
N ASP A 110 -2.13 10.50 3.82
CA ASP A 110 -1.70 10.40 2.43
C ASP A 110 -0.23 9.99 2.30
N ARG A 111 0.65 10.57 3.13
CA ARG A 111 2.08 10.21 3.16
C ARG A 111 2.29 8.77 3.61
N VAL A 112 1.64 8.34 4.70
CA VAL A 112 1.78 6.97 5.23
C VAL A 112 1.25 5.95 4.22
N CYS A 113 0.11 6.23 3.59
CA CYS A 113 -0.44 5.38 2.54
C CYS A 113 0.51 5.29 1.35
N GLN A 114 1.04 6.42 0.87
CA GLN A 114 1.97 6.43 -0.25
C GLN A 114 3.24 5.63 0.05
N GLU A 115 3.80 5.77 1.26
CA GLU A 115 4.97 4.99 1.68
C GLU A 115 4.67 3.48 1.69
N ALA A 116 3.51 3.08 2.20
CA ALA A 116 3.10 1.68 2.20
C ALA A 116 2.96 1.12 0.78
N VAL A 117 2.40 1.89 -0.15
CA VAL A 117 2.28 1.46 -1.56
C VAL A 117 3.63 1.43 -2.27
N ASP A 118 4.53 2.39 -2.02
CA ASP A 118 5.88 2.38 -2.60
C ASP A 118 6.67 1.14 -2.15
N ARG A 119 6.54 0.76 -0.87
CA ARG A 119 7.12 -0.48 -0.34
C ARG A 119 6.55 -1.72 -1.03
N LEU A 120 5.24 -1.77 -1.26
CA LEU A 120 4.57 -2.89 -1.95
C LEU A 120 4.95 -2.99 -3.44
N THR A 121 5.16 -1.84 -4.09
CA THR A 121 5.48 -1.75 -5.52
C THR A 121 6.98 -1.81 -5.82
N GLY A 122 7.82 -1.80 -4.77
CA GLY A 122 9.28 -1.84 -4.91
C GLY A 122 9.87 -0.56 -5.50
N LYS A 123 9.15 0.57 -5.46
CA LYS A 123 9.69 1.86 -5.88
C LYS A 123 10.76 2.29 -4.87
N PRO A 124 11.96 2.67 -5.32
CA PRO A 124 12.98 3.17 -4.40
C PRO A 124 12.47 4.45 -3.74
N LYS A 125 12.61 4.54 -2.41
CA LYS A 125 12.44 5.82 -1.72
C LYS A 125 13.40 6.81 -2.38
N SER A 126 12.89 7.82 -3.07
CA SER A 126 13.67 9.00 -3.41
C SER A 126 14.01 9.67 -2.08
N ILE A 127 15.21 9.39 -1.57
CA ILE A 127 15.79 10.07 -0.42
C ILE A 127 16.03 11.51 -0.90
N ASP A 128 15.09 12.39 -0.60
CA ASP A 128 15.27 13.82 -0.75
C ASP A 128 16.09 14.29 0.45
N GLY A 129 17.39 14.49 0.23
CA GLY A 129 18.35 14.88 1.28
C GLY A 129 19.73 14.25 1.08
N GLU A 130 20.58 14.96 0.33
CA GLU A 130 22.04 14.90 0.31
C GLU A 130 22.73 13.81 1.17
N GLN A 131 23.06 12.63 0.61
CA GLN A 131 24.25 11.91 1.08
C GLN A 131 24.86 10.96 0.04
N GLU A 132 25.98 11.44 -0.50
CA GLU A 132 27.15 10.71 -1.01
C GLU A 132 26.97 9.60 -2.05
N LEU A 133 27.30 10.00 -3.28
CA LEU A 133 28.16 9.27 -4.20
C LEU A 133 29.25 8.46 -3.46
N ASN A 134 28.99 7.20 -3.13
CA ASN A 134 30.04 6.22 -2.85
C ASN A 134 29.59 4.84 -3.35
N SER A 135 29.55 4.71 -4.69
CA SER A 135 29.54 3.39 -5.34
C SER A 135 30.90 2.71 -5.09
N PRO A 136 30.97 1.50 -4.51
CA PRO A 136 32.25 0.83 -4.23
C PRO A 136 33.03 0.36 -5.46
N THR A 137 32.53 0.62 -6.67
CA THR A 137 33.13 0.15 -7.93
C THR A 137 33.78 1.25 -8.76
N ALA A 138 33.81 2.49 -8.29
CA ALA A 138 34.42 3.61 -9.00
C ALA A 138 35.92 3.78 -8.67
N SER A 139 36.74 2.74 -8.79
CA SER A 139 38.20 2.86 -8.96
C SER A 139 38.86 1.49 -9.17
N VAL A 140 38.93 1.02 -10.42
CA VAL A 140 40.17 0.44 -10.98
C VAL A 140 40.18 0.73 -12.49
N SER A 141 40.79 1.83 -12.89
CA SER A 141 41.31 2.00 -14.25
C SER A 141 42.82 1.76 -14.23
N ALA A 142 43.30 1.15 -15.32
CA ALA A 142 44.68 0.76 -15.63
C ALA A 142 45.18 -0.47 -14.84
N GLN A 143 45.64 -1.55 -15.48
CA GLN A 143 46.69 -1.54 -16.49
C GLN A 143 46.46 -2.55 -17.62
N SER A 144 46.76 -2.09 -18.83
CA SER A 144 46.93 -2.88 -20.04
C SER A 144 48.02 -3.93 -19.87
N ILE A 145 47.77 -5.15 -20.33
CA ILE A 145 48.82 -6.09 -20.76
C ILE A 145 48.43 -6.68 -22.11
N SER A 146 49.22 -6.32 -23.10
CA SER A 146 49.14 -6.74 -24.49
C SER A 146 49.62 -8.18 -24.69
N SER A 147 48.98 -8.85 -25.65
CA SER A 147 49.51 -9.85 -26.59
C SER A 147 50.37 -11.00 -26.08
N VAL A 148 49.92 -12.25 -26.31
CA VAL A 148 50.67 -13.20 -27.14
C VAL A 148 49.69 -14.11 -27.90
N ARG A 149 49.82 -14.09 -29.22
CA ARG A 149 49.28 -15.04 -30.19
C ARG A 149 50.41 -16.01 -30.48
N SER A 150 50.23 -17.32 -30.33
CA SER A 150 51.10 -18.29 -31.00
C SER A 150 50.36 -19.54 -31.44
N HIS A 151 50.48 -19.79 -32.74
CA HIS A 151 50.06 -20.96 -33.49
C HIS A 151 50.71 -22.28 -33.00
N GLY A 152 50.01 -23.39 -33.20
CA GLY A 152 50.48 -24.45 -34.11
C GLY A 152 51.39 -25.57 -33.57
N SER A 153 50.85 -26.79 -33.68
CA SER A 153 51.50 -28.08 -34.03
C SER A 153 52.51 -28.72 -33.07
N SER A 154 52.16 -29.92 -32.57
CA SER A 154 52.65 -31.22 -33.07
C SER A 154 51.85 -32.37 -32.45
#